data_AF-A0A1R4EGL8-F1
#
_entry.id   AF-A0A1R4EGL8-F1
#
_cell.length_a   1.000
_cell.length_b   1.000
_cell.length_c   1.000
_cell.angle_alpha   90.00
_cell.angle_beta   90.00
_cell.angle_gamma   90.00
#
_symmetry.space_group_name_H-M   'P 1'
#
loop_
_entity.id
_entity.type
_entity.pdbx_description
1 polymer ?
#
loop_
_entity_poly.entity_id
_entity_poly.type
_entity_poly.pdbx_seq_one_letter_code
_entity_poly.pdbx_strand_id
1 'polypeptide(L)'
;MRNHWLFWGFWVLVNALVSFTWGSIVVNSVPLAFAGMLVGIVIFILIYGSVDAYLLKQGYTQLHNALRRSVFIKAGLQLMNGFLIFGWPLSPEMWAGIISVGITDDRLGISQIHHPFAFALLNTLLTGAILSLLVAVLTAVIFAIRTRTKKS
;
A
#
# COMPACT_ATOMS: atom_id res chain seq x y z
N MET A 1 3.80 19.41 -5.24
CA MET A 1 5.17 19.08 -5.71
C MET A 1 5.16 18.93 -7.23
N ARG A 2 6.10 19.57 -7.94
CA ARG A 2 6.16 19.58 -9.41
C ARG A 2 6.67 18.25 -9.99
N ASN A 3 7.40 17.47 -9.19
CA ASN A 3 7.96 16.18 -9.59
C ASN A 3 7.13 15.02 -8.99
N HIS A 4 6.38 14.31 -9.84
CA HIS A 4 5.53 13.18 -9.45
C HIS A 4 6.35 11.99 -8.91
N TRP A 5 7.56 11.77 -9.44
CA TRP A 5 8.46 10.72 -8.97
C TRP A 5 8.88 10.91 -7.52
N LEU A 6 9.23 12.15 -7.14
CA LEU A 6 9.60 12.46 -5.75
C LEU A 6 8.40 12.36 -4.81
N PHE A 7 7.20 12.76 -5.25
CA PHE A 7 5.99 12.64 -4.46
C PHE A 7 5.67 11.18 -4.13
N TRP A 8 5.62 10.31 -5.15
CA TRP A 8 5.33 8.89 -4.95
C TRP A 8 6.47 8.15 -4.27
N GLY A 9 7.72 8.50 -4.60
CA GLY A 9 8.90 7.98 -3.92
C GLY A 9 8.82 8.20 -2.42
N PHE A 10 8.58 9.44 -1.99
CA PHE A 10 8.45 9.77 -0.57
C PHE A 10 7.31 9.00 0.11
N TRP A 11 6.09 9.07 -0.44
CA TRP A 11 4.92 8.51 0.23
C TRP A 11 4.88 6.98 0.23
N VAL A 12 5.31 6.33 -0.86
CA VAL A 12 5.38 4.86 -0.89
C VAL A 12 6.45 4.37 0.08
N LEU A 13 7.60 5.04 0.13
CA LEU A 13 8.71 4.68 1.03
C LEU A 13 8.32 4.85 2.51
N VAL A 14 7.74 5.99 2.88
CA VAL A 14 7.26 6.22 4.27
C VAL A 14 6.25 5.16 4.67
N ASN A 15 5.24 4.91 3.84
CA ASN A 15 4.22 3.91 4.14
C ASN A 15 4.82 2.51 4.32
N ALA A 16 5.72 2.11 3.41
CA ALA A 16 6.33 0.79 3.45
C ALA A 16 7.26 0.61 4.67
N LEU A 17 8.00 1.65 5.06
CA LEU A 17 8.83 1.62 6.27
C LEU A 17 7.99 1.47 7.54
N VAL A 18 6.87 2.19 7.64
CA VAL A 18 5.97 2.09 8.79
C VAL A 18 5.35 0.69 8.86
N SER A 19 4.87 0.15 7.73
CA SER A 19 4.34 -1.23 7.67
C SER A 19 5.43 -2.28 7.97
N PHE A 20 6.67 -2.07 7.51
CA PHE A 20 7.80 -2.95 7.79
C PHE A 20 8.20 -2.95 9.26
N THR A 21 8.15 -1.77 9.91
CA THR A 21 8.42 -1.64 11.34
C THR A 21 7.40 -2.44 12.14
N TRP A 22 6.12 -2.32 11.77
CA TRP A 22 5.07 -3.14 12.38
C TRP A 22 5.25 -4.64 12.11
N GLY A 23 5.55 -5.03 10.87
CA GLY A 23 5.79 -6.42 10.51
C GLY A 23 7.01 -7.02 11.20
N SER A 24 8.08 -6.24 11.40
CA SER A 24 9.32 -6.69 12.04
C SER A 24 9.18 -6.84 13.56
N ILE A 25 8.26 -6.11 14.20
CA ILE A 25 7.90 -6.36 15.61
C ILE A 25 7.25 -7.76 15.76
N VAL A 26 6.57 -8.24 14.72
CA VAL A 26 5.87 -9.52 14.73
C VAL A 26 6.75 -10.68 14.24
N VAL A 27 7.75 -10.43 13.38
CA VAL A 27 8.58 -11.47 12.75
C VAL A 27 10.05 -11.07 12.70
N ASN A 28 10.95 -11.96 13.14
CA ASN A 28 12.41 -11.78 12.99
C ASN A 28 12.79 -11.73 11.49
N SER A 29 13.18 -10.55 11.00
CA SER A 29 13.44 -10.30 9.59
C SER A 29 14.91 -10.52 9.21
N VAL A 30 15.12 -11.32 8.15
CA VAL A 30 16.45 -11.62 7.57
C VAL A 30 16.85 -10.51 6.59
N PRO A 31 18.13 -10.10 6.47
CA PRO A 31 18.54 -9.03 5.54
C PRO A 31 18.10 -9.22 4.09
N LEU A 32 17.99 -10.47 3.61
CA LEU A 32 17.53 -10.77 2.26
C LEU A 32 16.05 -10.43 2.04
N ALA A 33 15.22 -10.52 3.09
CA ALA A 33 13.82 -10.11 3.04
C ALA A 33 13.68 -8.60 2.88
N PHE A 34 14.58 -7.83 3.50
CA PHE A 34 14.63 -6.37 3.32
C PHE A 34 14.90 -5.98 1.86
N ALA A 35 15.82 -6.68 1.18
CA ALA A 35 16.08 -6.45 -0.25
C ALA A 35 14.83 -6.75 -1.12
N GLY A 36 14.11 -7.84 -0.84
CA GLY A 36 12.87 -8.18 -1.53
C GLY A 36 11.79 -7.10 -1.37
N MET A 37 11.65 -6.56 -0.15
CA MET A 37 10.76 -5.44 0.12
C MET A 37 11.16 -4.18 -0.65
N LEU A 38 12.45 -3.81 -0.66
CA LEU A 38 12.92 -2.63 -1.40
C LEU A 38 12.59 -2.71 -2.89
N VAL A 39 12.76 -3.89 -3.50
CA VAL A 39 12.37 -4.12 -4.90
C VAL A 39 10.85 -3.92 -5.08
N GLY A 40 10.03 -4.46 -4.17
CA GLY A 40 8.58 -4.25 -4.19
C GLY A 40 8.19 -2.76 -4.08
N ILE A 41 8.88 -2.00 -3.23
CA ILE A 41 8.68 -0.54 -3.08
C ILE A 41 8.99 0.18 -4.40
N VAL A 42 10.11 -0.14 -5.03
CA VAL A 42 10.50 0.46 -6.33
C VAL A 42 9.43 0.18 -7.39
N ILE A 43 8.91 -1.04 -7.46
CA ILE A 43 7.83 -1.40 -8.38
C ILE A 43 6.59 -0.51 -8.16
N PHE A 44 6.16 -0.31 -6.91
CA PHE A 44 5.02 0.57 -6.63
C PHE A 44 5.29 2.04 -6.97
N ILE A 45 6.50 2.55 -6.69
CA ILE A 45 6.89 3.91 -7.09
C ILE A 45 6.77 4.07 -8.60
N LEU A 46 7.23 3.07 -9.36
CA LEU A 46 7.13 3.06 -10.82
C LEU A 46 5.69 3.03 -11.30
N ILE A 47 4.85 2.18 -10.72
CA ILE A 47 3.43 2.08 -11.08
C ILE A 47 2.72 3.41 -10.79
N TYR A 48 2.78 3.91 -9.56
CA TYR A 48 2.09 5.14 -9.20
C TYR A 48 2.63 6.37 -9.94
N GLY A 49 3.96 6.47 -10.10
CA GLY A 49 4.59 7.54 -10.88
C GLY A 49 4.14 7.53 -12.33
N SER A 50 4.08 6.35 -12.97
CA SER A 50 3.63 6.21 -14.35
C SER A 50 2.14 6.52 -14.52
N VAL A 51 1.28 6.05 -13.60
CA VAL A 51 -0.15 6.36 -13.62
C VAL A 51 -0.39 7.86 -13.41
N ASP A 52 0.32 8.50 -12.48
CA ASP A 52 0.21 9.94 -12.22
C ASP A 52 0.62 10.76 -13.45
N ALA A 53 1.74 10.38 -14.09
CA ALA A 53 2.22 11.01 -15.32
C ALA A 53 1.23 10.82 -16.49
N TYR A 54 0.66 9.63 -16.63
CA TYR A 54 -0.34 9.32 -17.66
C TYR A 54 -1.61 10.14 -17.49
N LEU A 55 -2.16 10.23 -16.27
CA LEU A 55 -3.38 11.00 -15.98
C LEU A 55 -3.20 12.49 -16.25
N LEU A 56 -2.02 13.03 -15.94
CA LEU A 56 -1.66 14.42 -16.28
C LEU A 56 -1.60 14.63 -17.79
N LYS A 57 -0.92 13.72 -18.52
CA LYS A 57 -0.76 13.82 -19.97
C LYS A 57 -2.09 13.78 -20.72
N GLN A 58 -3.05 12.99 -20.23
CA GLN A 58 -4.39 12.85 -20.81
C GLN A 58 -5.38 13.93 -20.34
N GLY A 59 -4.96 14.86 -19.47
CA GLY A 59 -5.84 15.94 -18.99
C GLY A 59 -6.90 15.48 -17.96
N TYR A 60 -6.79 14.27 -17.40
CA TYR A 60 -7.69 13.76 -16.37
C TYR A 60 -7.40 14.36 -14.98
N THR A 61 -7.56 15.68 -14.85
CA THR A 61 -7.20 16.44 -13.65
C THR A 61 -7.95 16.00 -12.39
N GLN A 62 -9.21 15.55 -12.52
CA GLN A 62 -9.99 15.05 -11.39
C GLN A 62 -9.43 13.72 -10.85
N LEU A 63 -9.09 12.78 -11.73
CA LEU A 63 -8.49 11.50 -11.35
C LEU A 63 -7.07 11.68 -10.81
N HIS A 64 -6.27 12.58 -11.42
CA HIS A 64 -4.96 12.97 -10.91
C HIS A 64 -5.06 13.48 -9.46
N ASN A 65 -5.97 14.40 -9.20
CA ASN A 65 -6.18 14.96 -7.87
C ASN A 65 -6.71 13.92 -6.88
N ALA A 66 -7.59 13.01 -7.31
CA ALA A 66 -8.08 11.91 -6.49
C ALA A 66 -6.95 10.94 -6.13
N LEU A 67 -6.11 10.57 -7.10
CA LEU A 67 -4.96 9.69 -6.88
C LEU A 67 -3.99 10.30 -5.86
N ARG A 68 -3.66 11.60 -5.97
CA ARG A 68 -2.80 12.26 -4.97
C ARG A 68 -3.44 12.36 -3.59
N ARG A 69 -4.76 12.57 -3.52
CA ARG A 69 -5.50 12.61 -2.26
C ARG A 69 -5.63 11.23 -1.59
N SER A 70 -5.55 10.16 -2.38
CA SER A 70 -5.61 8.78 -1.88
C SER A 70 -4.52 8.47 -0.84
N VAL A 71 -3.40 9.20 -0.89
CA VAL A 71 -2.33 9.12 0.10
C VAL A 71 -2.83 9.45 1.52
N PHE A 72 -3.75 10.41 1.67
CA PHE A 72 -4.32 10.73 2.98
C PHE A 72 -5.27 9.64 3.49
N ILE A 73 -6.00 8.98 2.59
CA ILE A 73 -6.82 7.82 2.94
C ILE A 73 -5.92 6.70 3.45
N LYS A 74 -4.81 6.43 2.73
CA LYS A 74 -3.83 5.43 3.15
C LYS A 74 -3.18 5.78 4.49
N ALA A 75 -2.79 7.04 4.71
CA ALA A 75 -2.28 7.49 6.00
C ALA A 75 -3.30 7.29 7.12
N GLY A 76 -4.59 7.58 6.86
CA GLY A 76 -5.68 7.30 7.79
C GLY A 76 -5.79 5.81 8.13
N LEU A 77 -5.73 4.92 7.13
CA LEU A 77 -5.71 3.47 7.34
C LEU A 77 -4.50 3.04 8.18
N GLN A 78 -3.35 3.67 7.97
CA GLN A 78 -2.12 3.36 8.71
C GLN A 78 -2.19 3.83 10.17
N LEU A 79 -2.85 4.95 10.45
CA LEU A 79 -3.15 5.38 11.82
C LEU A 79 -4.05 4.38 12.55
N MET A 80 -4.91 3.63 11.83
CA MET A 80 -5.73 2.60 12.46
C MET A 80 -4.89 1.45 13.04
N ASN A 81 -3.63 1.27 12.59
CA ASN A 81 -2.71 0.34 13.24
C ASN A 81 -2.43 0.69 14.71
N GLY A 82 -2.59 1.96 15.10
CA GLY A 82 -2.50 2.37 16.51
C GLY A 82 -3.54 1.68 17.40
N PHE A 83 -4.69 1.26 16.85
CA PHE A 83 -5.70 0.51 17.60
C PHE A 83 -5.25 -0.92 17.96
N LEU A 84 -4.23 -1.45 17.29
CA LEU A 84 -3.63 -2.74 17.65
C LEU A 84 -2.97 -2.70 19.04
N ILE A 85 -2.45 -1.54 19.46
CA ILE A 85 -1.88 -1.35 20.80
C ILE A 85 -2.95 -1.55 21.88
N PHE A 86 -4.21 -1.25 21.56
CA PHE A 86 -5.36 -1.42 22.46
C PHE A 86 -6.06 -2.77 22.29
N GLY A 87 -5.47 -3.71 21.55
CA GLY A 87 -6.03 -5.05 21.32
C GLY A 87 -7.22 -5.08 20.36
N TRP A 88 -7.50 -4.00 19.64
CA TRP A 88 -8.61 -3.93 18.69
C TRP A 88 -8.16 -4.39 17.30
N PRO A 89 -8.84 -5.36 16.65
CA PRO A 89 -8.41 -5.94 15.37
C PRO A 89 -8.70 -5.06 14.13
N LEU A 90 -8.86 -3.74 14.32
CA LEU A 90 -9.21 -2.77 13.30
C LEU A 90 -7.96 -2.26 12.56
N SER A 91 -7.16 -3.16 11.99
CA SER A 91 -6.01 -2.80 11.14
C SER A 91 -6.13 -3.43 9.75
N PRO A 92 -6.63 -2.67 8.76
CA PRO A 92 -6.68 -3.14 7.38
C PRO A 92 -5.30 -3.51 6.81
N GLU A 93 -4.23 -2.86 7.26
CA GLU A 93 -2.86 -3.23 6.88
C GLU A 93 -2.46 -4.61 7.42
N MET A 94 -2.77 -4.91 8.69
CA MET A 94 -2.47 -6.21 9.27
C MET A 94 -3.27 -7.32 8.57
N TRP A 95 -4.55 -7.10 8.29
CA TRP A 95 -5.36 -8.05 7.52
C TRP A 95 -4.83 -8.26 6.11
N ALA A 96 -4.45 -7.20 5.41
CA ALA A 96 -3.83 -7.32 4.08
C ALA A 96 -2.51 -8.11 4.15
N GLY A 97 -1.70 -7.88 5.18
CA GLY A 97 -0.47 -8.64 5.45
C GLY A 97 -0.75 -10.12 5.71
N ILE A 98 -1.71 -10.45 6.58
CA ILE A 98 -2.10 -11.84 6.89
C ILE A 98 -2.58 -12.57 5.62
N ILE A 99 -3.47 -11.94 4.85
CA ILE A 99 -3.97 -12.50 3.58
C ILE A 99 -2.82 -12.75 2.62
N SER A 100 -1.90 -11.78 2.52
CA SER A 100 -0.75 -11.85 1.63
C SER A 100 0.25 -12.95 2.04
N VAL A 101 0.48 -13.15 3.34
CA VAL A 101 1.27 -14.28 3.86
C VAL A 101 0.59 -15.61 3.52
N GLY A 102 -0.72 -15.75 3.75
CA GLY A 102 -1.44 -16.99 3.41
C GLY A 102 -1.44 -17.29 1.91
N ILE A 103 -1.44 -16.28 1.04
CA ILE A 103 -1.27 -16.50 -0.41
C ILE A 103 0.17 -16.95 -0.72
N THR A 104 1.17 -16.29 -0.12
CA THR A 104 2.57 -16.52 -0.48
C THR A 104 3.10 -17.85 0.07
N ASP A 105 2.79 -18.17 1.33
CA ASP A 105 3.24 -19.40 1.98
C ASP A 105 2.28 -20.57 1.68
N ASP A 106 1.00 -20.46 2.08
CA ASP A 106 0.08 -21.60 2.02
C ASP A 106 -0.35 -21.96 0.59
N ARG A 107 -0.47 -20.99 -0.32
CA ARG A 107 -0.95 -21.24 -1.71
C ARG A 107 0.18 -21.40 -2.72
N LEU A 108 1.24 -20.60 -2.60
CA LEU A 108 2.36 -20.63 -3.55
C LEU A 108 3.53 -21.50 -3.05
N GLY A 109 3.53 -21.92 -1.79
CA GLY A 109 4.61 -22.74 -1.21
C GLY A 109 5.92 -21.98 -1.04
N ILE A 110 5.90 -20.65 -1.13
CA ILE A 110 7.09 -19.79 -1.01
C ILE A 110 7.19 -19.41 0.46
N SER A 111 7.96 -20.16 1.24
CA SER A 111 8.13 -19.89 2.67
C SER A 111 9.21 -18.83 2.92
N GLN A 112 9.06 -18.09 4.03
CA GLN A 112 10.04 -17.10 4.47
C GLN A 112 11.41 -17.72 4.79
N ILE A 113 11.45 -18.98 5.23
CA ILE A 113 12.69 -19.66 5.63
C ILE A 113 13.51 -20.06 4.40
N HIS A 114 12.88 -20.65 3.39
CA HIS A 114 13.57 -21.15 2.22
C HIS A 114 13.77 -20.08 1.14
N HIS A 115 12.85 -19.12 1.04
CA HIS A 115 12.84 -18.10 0.00
C HIS A 115 12.59 -16.70 0.56
N PRO A 116 13.42 -16.18 1.49
CA PRO A 116 13.15 -14.92 2.21
C PRO A 116 13.00 -13.70 1.29
N PHE A 117 13.77 -13.65 0.19
CA PHE A 117 13.65 -12.58 -0.80
C PHE A 117 12.31 -12.63 -1.55
N ALA A 118 12.00 -13.78 -2.16
CA ALA A 118 10.79 -13.94 -2.96
C ALA A 118 9.53 -13.81 -2.10
N PHE A 119 9.57 -14.36 -0.89
CA PHE A 119 8.52 -14.19 0.11
C PHE A 119 8.27 -12.70 0.39
N ALA A 120 9.31 -11.95 0.76
CA ALA A 120 9.17 -10.54 1.08
C ALA A 120 8.72 -9.68 -0.12
N LEU A 121 9.23 -9.97 -1.31
CA LEU A 121 8.83 -9.29 -2.55
C LEU A 121 7.35 -9.52 -2.84
N LEU A 122 6.91 -10.77 -2.90
CA LEU A 122 5.51 -11.11 -3.17
C LEU A 122 4.60 -10.57 -2.08
N ASN A 123 5.01 -10.70 -0.81
CA ASN A 123 4.23 -10.21 0.30
C ASN A 123 4.07 -8.68 0.25
N THR A 124 5.12 -7.96 -0.15
CA THR A 124 5.07 -6.50 -0.36
C THR A 124 4.14 -6.13 -1.52
N LEU A 125 4.23 -6.85 -2.64
CA LEU A 125 3.39 -6.61 -3.82
C LEU A 125 1.91 -6.88 -3.56
N LEU A 126 1.60 -8.03 -2.95
CA LEU A 126 0.23 -8.44 -2.64
C LEU A 126 -0.39 -7.56 -1.56
N THR A 127 0.31 -7.31 -0.46
CA THR A 127 -0.16 -6.38 0.59
C THR A 127 -0.42 -4.99 0.01
N GLY A 128 0.53 -4.46 -0.77
CA GLY A 128 0.39 -3.17 -1.42
C GLY A 128 -0.78 -3.14 -2.41
N ALA A 129 -1.02 -4.22 -3.16
CA ALA A 129 -2.11 -4.30 -4.13
C ALA A 129 -3.48 -4.34 -3.45
N ILE A 130 -3.63 -5.16 -2.40
CA ILE A 130 -4.86 -5.24 -1.59
C ILE A 130 -5.19 -3.87 -1.00
N LEU A 131 -4.21 -3.20 -0.39
CA LEU A 131 -4.40 -1.87 0.18
C LEU A 131 -4.70 -0.82 -0.88
N SER A 132 -4.04 -0.89 -2.04
CA SER A 132 -4.33 0.01 -3.17
C SER A 132 -5.76 -0.14 -3.65
N LEU A 133 -6.26 -1.38 -3.74
CA LEU A 133 -7.62 -1.68 -4.15
C LEU A 133 -8.63 -1.18 -3.10
N LEU A 134 -8.35 -1.40 -1.81
CA LEU A 134 -9.16 -0.86 -0.72
C LEU A 134 -9.26 0.67 -0.79
N VAL A 135 -8.13 1.35 -0.96
CA VAL A 135 -8.07 2.81 -1.08
C VAL A 135 -8.82 3.29 -2.34
N ALA A 136 -8.70 2.57 -3.46
CA ALA A 136 -9.44 2.89 -4.68
C ALA A 136 -10.96 2.77 -4.47
N VAL A 137 -11.43 1.71 -3.81
CA VAL A 137 -12.84 1.51 -3.46
C VAL A 137 -13.33 2.62 -2.54
N LEU A 138 -12.59 2.94 -1.46
CA LEU A 138 -12.95 4.04 -0.55
C LEU A 138 -13.01 5.37 -1.27
N THR A 139 -12.05 5.65 -2.16
CA THR A 139 -12.04 6.87 -2.99
C THR A 139 -13.27 6.94 -3.88
N ALA A 140 -13.64 5.82 -4.54
CA ALA A 140 -14.84 5.74 -5.38
C ALA A 140 -16.13 5.96 -4.57
N VAL A 141 -16.24 5.36 -3.38
CA VAL A 141 -17.39 5.54 -2.49
C VAL A 141 -17.51 6.99 -2.03
N ILE A 142 -16.42 7.61 -1.57
CA ILE A 142 -16.40 9.02 -1.14
C ILE A 142 -16.82 9.93 -2.31
N PHE A 143 -16.33 9.65 -3.51
CA PHE A 143 -16.70 10.40 -4.72
C PHE A 143 -18.19 10.23 -5.07
N ALA A 144 -18.72 9.01 -4.99
CA ALA A 144 -20.13 8.72 -5.25
C ALA A 144 -21.06 9.40 -4.24
N ILE A 145 -20.70 9.41 -2.95
CA ILE A 145 -21.47 10.11 -1.91
C ILE A 145 -21.47 11.61 -2.20
N ARG A 146 -20.29 12.21 -2.45
CA ARG A 146 -20.16 13.66 -2.67
C ARG A 146 -20.90 14.15 -3.92
N THR A 147 -20.94 13.34 -4.97
CA THR A 147 -21.70 13.69 -6.19
C THR A 147 -23.21 13.60 -5.98
N ARG A 148 -23.70 12.70 -5.12
CA ARG A 148 -25.11 12.67 -4.71
C ARG A 148 -25.50 13.85 -3.83
N THR A 149 -24.65 14.25 -2.86
CA THR A 149 -24.96 15.38 -1.97
C THR A 149 -24.97 16.73 -2.69
N LYS A 150 -24.20 16.89 -3.77
CA LYS A 150 -24.20 18.11 -4.60
C LYS A 150 -25.42 18.25 -5.53
N LYS A 151 -26.19 17.17 -5.72
CA LYS A 151 -27.41 17.16 -6.55
C LYS A 151 -28.69 17.37 -5.73
N SER A 152 -28.59 17.36 -4.40
CA SER A 152 -29.66 17.75 -3.47
C SER A 152 -29.50 19.20 -3.09
#